data_AF-A0A0U1CVM3-F1
#
_entry.id   AF-A0A0U1CVM3-F1
#
_cell.length_a   1.000
_cell.length_b   1.000
_cell.length_c   1.000
_cell.angle_alpha   90.00
_cell.angle_beta   90.00
_cell.angle_gamma   90.00
#
_symmetry.space_group_name_H-M   'P 1'
#
loop_
_entity.id
_entity.type
_entity.pdbx_description
1 polymer ?
#
loop_
_entity_poly.entity_id
_entity_poly.type
_entity_poly.pdbx_seq_one_letter_code
_entity_poly.pdbx_strand_id
1 'polypeptide(L)'
;MYVRTMRAGAVQAVAGLRAALAAFAACDFGCLTRAELLAVLDEYEALTCQLPSALHRLLAQLQAESTPRELGAKSWNEVLRVRWRLSGAEAGRRLGEAAELGPRRSLTGQPLPPALPVVAAAVGAGLINPDHVKVLREAVKGLPGFVDQVTREQFEADLVRVAVGVGPKELKDTAELRLFLLDQDGPEPDDTERARKRGLSTGSRAVMR
;
A
#
# COMPACT_ATOMS: atom_id res chain seq x y z
N MET A 1 -9.75 -13.78 32.03
CA MET A 1 -11.11 -13.52 31.51
C MET A 1 -11.11 -12.43 30.41
N TYR A 2 -10.27 -11.38 30.50
CA TYR A 2 -10.16 -10.25 29.55
C TYR A 2 -9.72 -10.58 28.11
N VAL A 3 -8.78 -11.52 27.91
CA VAL A 3 -8.28 -11.88 26.57
C VAL A 3 -9.31 -12.67 25.75
N ARG A 4 -10.20 -13.41 26.43
CA ARG A 4 -11.28 -14.18 25.79
C ARG A 4 -12.43 -13.27 25.32
N THR A 5 -12.72 -12.19 26.05
CA THR A 5 -13.70 -11.16 25.66
C THR A 5 -13.21 -10.33 24.46
N MET A 6 -11.92 -10.00 24.36
CA MET A 6 -11.35 -9.32 23.17
C MET A 6 -11.36 -10.21 21.91
N ARG A 7 -11.07 -11.51 22.04
CA ARG A 7 -11.08 -12.46 20.91
C ARG A 7 -12.50 -12.72 20.38
N ALA A 8 -13.51 -12.70 21.26
CA ALA A 8 -14.91 -12.74 20.85
C ALA A 8 -15.33 -11.48 20.08
N GLY A 9 -14.79 -10.31 20.43
CA GLY A 9 -15.09 -9.03 19.79
C GLY A 9 -14.67 -8.95 18.32
N ALA A 10 -13.46 -9.38 17.96
CA ALA A 10 -12.99 -9.28 16.56
C ALA A 10 -13.75 -10.21 15.61
N VAL A 11 -14.06 -11.44 16.04
CA VAL A 11 -14.84 -12.41 15.24
C VAL A 11 -16.28 -11.93 15.06
N GLN A 12 -16.90 -11.40 16.11
CA GLN A 12 -18.23 -10.78 16.04
C GLN A 12 -18.24 -9.54 15.15
N ALA A 13 -17.20 -8.69 15.22
CA ALA A 13 -17.09 -7.52 14.36
C ALA A 13 -17.00 -7.91 12.88
N VAL A 14 -16.22 -8.93 12.51
CA VAL A 14 -16.18 -9.45 11.13
C VAL A 14 -17.54 -10.00 10.70
N ALA A 15 -18.25 -10.72 11.58
CA ALA A 15 -19.60 -11.17 11.28
C ALA A 15 -20.56 -10.00 11.04
N GLY A 16 -20.46 -8.94 11.85
CA GLY A 16 -21.20 -7.70 11.67
C GLY A 16 -20.90 -7.00 10.34
N LEU A 17 -19.61 -6.88 9.97
CA LEU A 17 -19.20 -6.33 8.67
C LEU A 17 -19.79 -7.13 7.50
N ARG A 18 -19.78 -8.47 7.58
CA ARG A 18 -20.38 -9.33 6.56
C ARG A 18 -21.89 -9.15 6.48
N ALA A 19 -22.57 -9.01 7.61
CA ALA A 19 -24.01 -8.77 7.65
C ALA A 19 -24.38 -7.40 7.06
N ALA A 20 -23.64 -6.35 7.43
CA ALA A 20 -23.83 -5.00 6.89
C ALA A 20 -23.61 -4.95 5.38
N LEU A 21 -22.54 -5.60 4.87
CA LEU A 21 -22.29 -5.69 3.44
C LEU A 21 -23.40 -6.46 2.71
N ALA A 22 -23.92 -7.54 3.31
CA ALA A 22 -25.04 -8.29 2.73
C ALA A 22 -26.32 -7.45 2.69
N ALA A 23 -26.60 -6.67 3.73
CA ALA A 23 -27.73 -5.74 3.75
C ALA A 23 -27.58 -4.64 2.70
N PHE A 24 -26.40 -4.04 2.58
CA PHE A 24 -26.09 -3.04 1.54
C PHE A 24 -26.28 -3.62 0.13
N ALA A 25 -25.79 -4.83 -0.12
CA ALA A 25 -25.94 -5.50 -1.41
C ALA A 25 -27.40 -5.85 -1.76
N ALA A 26 -28.30 -5.88 -0.77
CA ALA A 26 -29.73 -6.14 -0.96
C ALA A 26 -30.55 -4.86 -1.18
N CYS A 27 -29.96 -3.67 -1.07
CA CYS A 27 -30.63 -2.40 -1.34
C CYS A 27 -31.01 -2.28 -2.82
N ASP A 28 -32.19 -1.71 -3.08
CA ASP A 28 -32.56 -1.30 -4.43
C ASP A 28 -31.93 0.07 -4.74
N PHE A 29 -30.81 0.07 -5.46
CA PHE A 29 -30.14 1.31 -5.86
C PHE A 29 -30.91 2.07 -6.96
N GLY A 30 -31.91 1.46 -7.60
CA GLY A 30 -32.70 2.07 -8.66
C GLY A 30 -33.64 3.18 -8.17
N CYS A 31 -33.92 3.23 -6.86
CA CYS A 31 -34.73 4.28 -6.26
C CYS A 31 -33.95 5.57 -5.94
N LEU A 32 -32.62 5.54 -6.03
CA LEU A 32 -31.76 6.67 -5.72
C LEU A 32 -31.73 7.68 -6.87
N THR A 33 -31.76 8.96 -6.53
CA THR A 33 -31.39 10.03 -7.46
C THR A 33 -29.90 9.94 -7.81
N ARG A 34 -29.50 10.62 -8.90
CA ARG A 34 -28.08 10.69 -9.28
C ARG A 34 -27.19 11.25 -8.16
N ALA A 35 -27.66 12.24 -7.42
CA ALA A 35 -26.90 12.86 -6.34
C ALA A 35 -26.72 11.90 -5.16
N GLU A 36 -27.78 11.17 -4.78
CA GLU A 36 -27.71 10.15 -3.73
C GLU A 36 -26.82 8.98 -4.14
N LEU A 37 -26.90 8.54 -5.40
CA LEU A 37 -26.03 7.48 -5.91
C LEU A 37 -24.55 7.86 -5.84
N LEU A 38 -24.20 9.10 -6.19
CA LEU A 38 -22.82 9.58 -6.07
C LEU A 38 -22.38 9.61 -4.61
N ALA A 39 -23.20 10.15 -3.69
CA ALA A 39 -22.87 10.16 -2.26
C ALA A 39 -22.65 8.74 -1.70
N VAL A 40 -23.46 7.77 -2.11
CA VAL A 40 -23.28 6.35 -1.73
C VAL A 40 -21.99 5.77 -2.30
N LEU A 41 -21.64 6.10 -3.55
CA LEU A 41 -20.39 5.65 -4.17
C LEU A 41 -19.16 6.26 -3.48
N ASP A 42 -19.23 7.52 -3.07
CA ASP A 42 -18.15 8.20 -2.35
C ASP A 42 -17.89 7.53 -0.99
N GLU A 43 -18.93 7.23 -0.22
CA GLU A 43 -18.82 6.50 1.06
C GLU A 43 -18.33 5.05 0.85
N TYR A 44 -18.81 4.37 -0.19
CA TYR A 44 -18.34 3.03 -0.52
C TYR A 44 -16.84 3.04 -0.85
N GLU A 45 -16.37 3.99 -1.65
CA GLU A 45 -14.96 4.13 -1.99
C GLU A 45 -14.09 4.51 -0.77
N ALA A 46 -14.59 5.38 0.12
CA ALA A 46 -13.89 5.68 1.37
C ALA A 46 -13.71 4.40 2.22
N LEU A 47 -14.75 3.55 2.30
CA LEU A 47 -14.68 2.26 2.98
C LEU A 47 -13.68 1.31 2.31
N THR A 48 -13.67 1.20 0.98
CA THR A 48 -12.69 0.34 0.27
C THR A 48 -11.26 0.80 0.54
N CYS A 49 -11.03 2.11 0.61
CA CYS A 49 -9.73 2.71 0.94
C CYS A 49 -9.30 2.43 2.38
N GLN A 50 -10.23 2.35 3.33
CA GLN A 50 -9.94 2.06 4.75
C GLN A 50 -9.65 0.59 5.04
N LEU A 51 -10.29 -0.34 4.32
CA LEU A 51 -10.18 -1.79 4.58
C LEU A 51 -8.73 -2.32 4.68
N PRO A 52 -7.78 -1.91 3.82
CA PRO A 52 -6.37 -2.31 3.94
C PRO A 52 -5.75 -2.02 5.31
N SER A 53 -6.11 -0.92 5.99
CA SER A 53 -5.55 -0.56 7.30
C SER A 53 -5.81 -1.63 8.38
N ALA A 54 -7.02 -2.21 8.39
CA ALA A 54 -7.33 -3.32 9.29
C ALA A 54 -6.55 -4.59 8.91
N LEU A 55 -6.42 -4.87 7.61
CA LEU A 55 -5.65 -6.01 7.11
C LEU A 55 -4.17 -5.91 7.50
N HIS A 56 -3.54 -4.74 7.38
CA HIS A 56 -2.14 -4.52 7.75
C HIS A 56 -1.89 -4.83 9.23
N ARG A 57 -2.80 -4.42 10.12
CA ARG A 57 -2.74 -4.75 11.55
C ARG A 57 -2.87 -6.25 11.81
N LEU A 58 -3.80 -6.93 11.14
CA LEU A 58 -4.00 -8.37 11.28
C LEU A 58 -2.79 -9.16 10.76
N LEU A 59 -2.21 -8.75 9.63
CA LEU A 59 -1.00 -9.36 9.08
C LEU A 59 0.19 -9.14 10.01
N ALA A 60 0.40 -7.92 10.50
CA ALA A 60 1.49 -7.63 11.45
C ALA A 60 1.37 -8.47 12.73
N GLN A 61 0.16 -8.63 13.28
CA GLN A 61 -0.06 -9.48 14.45
C GLN A 61 0.22 -10.97 14.14
N LEU A 62 -0.25 -11.48 13.00
CA LEU A 62 0.01 -12.85 12.59
C LEU A 62 1.51 -13.12 12.40
N GLN A 63 2.24 -12.15 11.85
CA GLN A 63 3.69 -12.23 11.66
C GLN A 63 4.48 -12.14 12.97
N ALA A 64 3.92 -11.49 13.99
CA ALA A 64 4.52 -11.41 15.31
C ALA A 64 4.28 -12.68 16.15
N GLU A 65 3.19 -13.39 15.92
CA GLU A 65 2.79 -14.58 16.70
C GLU A 65 3.20 -15.91 16.07
N SER A 66 3.63 -15.93 14.82
CA SER A 66 3.94 -17.16 14.10
C SER A 66 5.02 -16.95 13.04
N THR A 67 5.49 -18.06 12.46
CA THR A 67 6.37 -18.08 11.30
C THR A 67 5.69 -18.74 10.10
N PRO A 68 6.13 -18.47 8.85
CA PRO A 68 5.59 -19.18 7.68
C PRO A 68 5.69 -20.71 7.80
N ARG A 69 6.76 -21.21 8.42
CA ARG A 69 7.03 -22.65 8.56
C ARG A 69 6.01 -23.33 9.47
N GLU A 70 5.62 -22.69 10.56
CA GLU A 70 4.55 -23.17 11.45
C GLU A 70 3.19 -23.23 10.73
N LEU A 71 3.00 -22.38 9.73
CA LEU A 71 1.83 -22.36 8.85
C LEU A 71 2.00 -23.27 7.60
N GLY A 72 3.05 -24.07 7.54
CA GLY A 72 3.29 -25.04 6.46
C GLY A 72 3.76 -24.44 5.13
N ALA A 73 4.36 -23.25 5.15
CA ALA A 73 4.84 -22.54 3.96
C ALA A 73 6.31 -22.11 4.09
N LYS A 74 7.00 -21.92 2.97
CA LYS A 74 8.40 -21.46 2.94
C LYS A 74 8.54 -19.95 3.10
N SER A 75 7.47 -19.18 2.88
CA SER A 75 7.46 -17.72 3.02
C SER A 75 6.05 -17.19 3.29
N TRP A 76 5.95 -15.98 3.85
CA TRP A 76 4.68 -15.27 4.03
C TRP A 76 3.94 -15.06 2.71
N ASN A 77 4.68 -14.83 1.62
CA ASN A 77 4.09 -14.71 0.28
C ASN A 77 3.34 -16.01 -0.10
N GLU A 78 3.96 -17.17 0.13
CA GLU A 78 3.31 -18.47 -0.11
C GLU A 78 2.12 -18.71 0.81
N VAL A 79 2.19 -18.33 2.10
CA VAL A 79 1.03 -18.39 3.02
C VAL A 79 -0.18 -17.68 2.42
N LEU A 80 -0.02 -16.44 1.97
CA LEU A 80 -1.10 -15.62 1.40
C LEU A 80 -1.61 -16.18 0.07
N ARG A 81 -0.71 -16.62 -0.81
CA ARG A 81 -1.07 -17.23 -2.10
C ARG A 81 -1.89 -18.50 -1.91
N VAL A 82 -1.48 -19.39 -1.01
CA VAL A 82 -2.18 -20.66 -0.77
C VAL A 82 -3.51 -20.40 -0.08
N ARG A 83 -3.52 -19.57 0.97
CA ARG A 83 -4.70 -19.36 1.81
C ARG A 83 -5.79 -18.51 1.14
N TRP A 84 -5.40 -17.51 0.35
CA TRP A 84 -6.32 -16.56 -0.28
C TRP A 84 -6.30 -16.61 -1.81
N ARG A 85 -5.58 -17.56 -2.42
CA ARG A 85 -5.50 -17.75 -3.88
C ARG A 85 -5.00 -16.51 -4.63
N LEU A 86 -4.13 -15.73 -3.98
CA LEU A 86 -3.55 -14.53 -4.56
C LEU A 86 -2.46 -14.86 -5.56
N SER A 87 -2.23 -13.95 -6.51
CA SER A 87 -0.99 -13.95 -7.29
C SER A 87 0.21 -13.63 -6.38
N GLY A 88 1.42 -13.99 -6.82
CA GLY A 88 2.63 -13.66 -6.06
C GLY A 88 2.84 -12.15 -5.93
N ALA A 89 2.50 -11.39 -6.97
CA ALA A 89 2.56 -9.93 -6.96
C ALA A 89 1.60 -9.32 -5.94
N GLU A 90 0.36 -9.80 -5.88
CA GLU A 90 -0.65 -9.28 -4.96
C GLU A 90 -0.33 -9.63 -3.49
N ALA A 91 0.11 -10.87 -3.24
CA ALA A 91 0.59 -11.25 -1.91
C ALA A 91 1.80 -10.41 -1.48
N GLY A 92 2.74 -10.18 -2.40
CA GLY A 92 3.92 -9.34 -2.16
C GLY A 92 3.56 -7.89 -1.87
N ARG A 93 2.63 -7.32 -2.65
CA ARG A 93 2.11 -5.97 -2.46
C ARG A 93 1.53 -5.80 -1.06
N ARG A 94 0.59 -6.67 -0.65
CA ARG A 94 -0.05 -6.61 0.67
C ARG A 94 0.93 -6.77 1.82
N LEU A 95 1.94 -7.63 1.67
CA LEU A 95 2.98 -7.81 2.69
C LEU A 95 3.90 -6.59 2.80
N GLY A 96 4.27 -5.99 1.67
CA GLY A 96 5.07 -4.76 1.65
C GLY A 96 4.30 -3.58 2.25
N GLU A 97 3.04 -3.41 1.89
CA GLU A 97 2.18 -2.39 2.51
C GLU A 97 2.00 -2.65 4.02
N ALA A 98 1.78 -3.89 4.44
CA ALA A 98 1.67 -4.21 5.86
C ALA A 98 2.96 -3.92 6.63
N ALA A 99 4.13 -4.12 6.02
CA ALA A 99 5.42 -3.82 6.66
C ALA A 99 5.67 -2.32 6.83
N GLU A 100 5.17 -1.50 5.90
CA GLU A 100 5.42 -0.05 5.89
C GLU A 100 4.30 0.75 6.58
N LEU A 101 3.05 0.31 6.47
CA LEU A 101 1.85 1.00 6.96
C LEU A 101 1.26 0.36 8.22
N GLY A 102 1.63 -0.89 8.51
CA GLY A 102 1.19 -1.62 9.69
C GLY A 102 1.93 -1.20 10.97
N PRO A 103 1.43 -1.65 12.14
CA PRO A 103 2.06 -1.39 13.42
C PRO A 103 3.43 -2.08 13.49
N ARG A 104 4.41 -1.38 14.06
CA ARG A 104 5.79 -1.90 14.23
C ARG A 104 6.14 -2.00 15.71
N ARG A 105 7.17 -2.80 16.00
CA ARG A 105 7.73 -2.94 17.35
C ARG A 105 9.25 -2.87 17.31
N SER A 106 9.85 -2.30 18.34
CA SER A 106 11.30 -2.33 18.55
C SER A 106 11.78 -3.75 18.89
N LEU A 107 13.09 -3.95 18.93
CA LEU A 107 13.71 -5.20 19.40
C LEU A 107 13.31 -5.55 20.85
N THR A 108 13.02 -4.53 21.67
CA THR A 108 12.55 -4.67 23.04
C THR A 108 11.02 -4.78 23.16
N GLY A 109 10.31 -4.85 22.02
CA GLY A 109 8.86 -5.01 21.98
C GLY A 109 8.06 -3.70 22.14
N GLN A 110 8.72 -2.55 22.24
CA GLN A 110 8.04 -1.26 22.37
C GLN A 110 7.32 -0.91 21.06
N PRO A 111 6.09 -0.37 21.12
CA PRO A 111 5.37 0.03 19.92
C PRO A 111 6.13 1.16 19.20
N LEU A 112 6.25 1.03 17.88
CA LEU A 112 6.81 2.05 17.00
C LEU A 112 5.73 2.51 16.02
N PRO A 113 5.77 3.79 15.59
CA PRO A 113 4.90 4.24 14.52
C PRO A 113 5.16 3.42 13.24
N PRO A 114 4.19 3.35 12.30
CA PRO A 114 4.44 2.83 10.96
C PRO A 114 5.67 3.47 10.30
N ALA A 115 6.22 2.84 9.26
CA ALA A 115 7.35 3.42 8.52
C ALA A 115 6.93 4.67 7.75
N LEU A 116 5.67 4.70 7.30
CA LEU A 116 5.03 5.83 6.64
C LEU A 116 3.77 6.21 7.45
N PRO A 117 3.93 6.90 8.60
CA PRO A 117 2.83 7.18 9.52
C PRO A 117 1.73 8.06 8.91
N VAL A 118 2.07 9.01 8.03
CA VAL A 118 1.11 9.91 7.40
C VAL A 118 0.32 9.19 6.32
N VAL A 119 0.99 8.34 5.53
CA VAL A 119 0.32 7.47 4.55
C VAL A 119 -0.62 6.51 5.27
N ALA A 120 -0.17 5.87 6.36
CA ALA A 120 -1.00 4.94 7.13
C ALA A 120 -2.24 5.62 7.72
N ALA A 121 -2.10 6.86 8.21
CA ALA A 121 -3.22 7.66 8.71
C ALA A 121 -4.22 8.01 7.58
N ALA A 122 -3.72 8.41 6.40
CA ALA A 122 -4.58 8.75 5.26
C ALA A 122 -5.36 7.52 4.73
N VAL A 123 -4.72 6.34 4.67
CA VAL A 123 -5.43 5.07 4.37
C VAL A 123 -6.48 4.79 5.44
N GLY A 124 -6.12 4.90 6.73
CA GLY A 124 -7.05 4.68 7.84
C GLY A 124 -8.24 5.64 7.87
N ALA A 125 -8.10 6.82 7.28
CA ALA A 125 -9.16 7.80 7.09
C ALA A 125 -9.96 7.61 5.78
N GLY A 126 -9.50 6.76 4.85
CA GLY A 126 -10.17 6.53 3.56
C GLY A 126 -9.92 7.62 2.52
N LEU A 127 -8.86 8.42 2.71
CA LEU A 127 -8.58 9.60 1.87
C LEU A 127 -7.73 9.27 0.64
N ILE A 128 -7.06 8.12 0.63
CA ILE A 128 -6.18 7.71 -0.47
C ILE A 128 -6.43 6.25 -0.84
N ASN A 129 -6.42 5.96 -2.14
CA ASN A 129 -6.64 4.64 -2.68
C ASN A 129 -5.31 3.85 -2.82
N PRO A 130 -5.36 2.55 -3.20
CA PRO A 130 -4.15 1.73 -3.32
C PRO A 130 -3.13 2.22 -4.35
N ASP A 131 -3.56 2.93 -5.40
CA ASP A 131 -2.64 3.49 -6.40
C ASP A 131 -1.89 4.71 -5.85
N HIS A 132 -2.55 5.57 -5.07
CA HIS A 132 -1.88 6.62 -4.30
C HIS A 132 -0.86 6.04 -3.34
N VAL A 133 -1.24 5.00 -2.59
CA VAL A 133 -0.33 4.31 -1.66
C VAL A 133 0.91 3.80 -2.40
N LYS A 134 0.75 3.17 -3.58
CA LYS A 134 1.87 2.71 -4.38
C LYS A 134 2.82 3.86 -4.75
N VAL A 135 2.29 4.96 -5.28
CA VAL A 135 3.09 6.13 -5.67
C VAL A 135 3.83 6.73 -4.47
N LEU A 136 3.15 6.89 -3.33
CA LEU A 136 3.74 7.44 -2.10
C LEU A 136 4.88 6.57 -1.58
N ARG A 137 4.70 5.25 -1.55
CA ARG A 137 5.73 4.28 -1.14
C ARG A 137 6.94 4.32 -2.06
N GLU A 138 6.71 4.36 -3.38
CA GLU A 138 7.77 4.47 -4.38
C GLU A 138 8.53 5.80 -4.25
N ALA A 139 7.83 6.92 -4.05
CA ALA A 139 8.42 8.23 -3.89
C ALA A 139 9.29 8.34 -2.63
N VAL A 140 8.80 7.90 -1.47
CA VAL A 140 9.57 7.96 -0.22
C VAL A 140 10.78 7.02 -0.27
N LYS A 141 10.64 5.86 -0.92
CA LYS A 141 11.76 4.95 -1.17
C LYS A 141 12.82 5.55 -2.11
N GLY A 142 12.42 6.43 -3.01
CA GLY A 142 13.30 7.15 -3.93
C GLY A 142 14.12 8.27 -3.28
N LEU A 143 13.86 8.62 -2.01
CA LEU A 143 14.61 9.69 -1.33
C LEU A 143 16.09 9.30 -1.12
N PRO A 144 17.04 10.15 -1.55
CA PRO A 144 18.47 9.90 -1.41
C PRO A 144 18.90 9.62 0.03
N GLY A 145 19.92 8.78 0.20
CA GLY A 145 20.41 8.35 1.53
C GLY A 145 20.91 9.50 2.42
N PHE A 146 21.33 10.62 1.83
CA PHE A 146 21.79 11.80 2.57
C PHE A 146 20.66 12.64 3.16
N VAL A 147 19.40 12.42 2.75
CA VAL A 147 18.23 13.14 3.28
C VAL A 147 17.96 12.66 4.71
N ASP A 148 17.98 13.59 5.66
CA ASP A 148 17.75 13.33 7.07
C ASP A 148 16.28 12.94 7.37
N GLN A 149 16.05 12.39 8.56
CA GLN A 149 14.75 11.85 8.94
C GLN A 149 13.64 12.93 8.99
N VAL A 150 13.96 14.15 9.43
CA VAL A 150 12.96 15.24 9.52
C VAL A 150 12.51 15.64 8.13
N THR A 151 13.45 15.77 7.19
CA THR A 151 13.14 16.07 5.79
C THR A 151 12.35 14.94 5.13
N ARG A 152 12.64 13.67 5.45
CA ARG A 152 11.87 12.51 4.97
C ARG A 152 10.40 12.54 5.44
N GLU A 153 10.18 12.85 6.71
CA GLU A 153 8.83 12.96 7.29
C GLU A 153 8.04 14.13 6.67
N GLN A 154 8.70 15.27 6.46
CA GLN A 154 8.10 16.42 5.79
C GLN A 154 7.72 16.10 4.34
N PHE A 155 8.61 15.40 3.61
CA PHE A 155 8.35 14.97 2.24
C PHE A 155 7.13 14.03 2.14
N GLU A 156 7.03 13.06 3.06
CA GLU A 156 5.85 12.18 3.16
C GLU A 156 4.57 13.01 3.39
N ALA A 157 4.59 13.89 4.39
CA ALA A 157 3.43 14.70 4.75
C ALA A 157 2.96 15.60 3.60
N ASP A 158 3.90 16.22 2.89
CA ASP A 158 3.58 17.11 1.78
C ASP A 158 3.06 16.37 0.55
N LEU A 159 3.52 15.13 0.29
CA LEU A 159 2.96 14.33 -0.80
C LEU A 159 1.59 13.77 -0.45
N VAL A 160 1.35 13.37 0.81
CA VAL A 160 0.01 12.95 1.25
C VAL A 160 -0.97 14.11 1.12
N ARG A 161 -0.58 15.34 1.49
CA ARG A 161 -1.44 16.53 1.32
C ARG A 161 -1.86 16.75 -0.13
N VAL A 162 -0.95 16.49 -1.08
CA VAL A 162 -1.27 16.53 -2.51
C VAL A 162 -2.20 15.38 -2.90
N ALA A 163 -1.88 14.15 -2.47
CA ALA A 163 -2.61 12.93 -2.82
C ALA A 163 -4.10 12.96 -2.45
N VAL A 164 -4.49 13.71 -1.42
CA VAL A 164 -5.91 13.86 -1.02
C VAL A 164 -6.72 14.64 -2.06
N GLY A 165 -6.09 15.46 -2.91
CA GLY A 165 -6.79 16.33 -3.86
C GLY A 165 -6.58 16.00 -5.34
N VAL A 166 -5.70 15.06 -5.67
CA VAL A 166 -5.28 14.79 -7.07
C VAL A 166 -5.31 13.29 -7.38
N GLY A 167 -5.29 12.94 -8.67
CA GLY A 167 -5.20 11.54 -9.09
C GLY A 167 -3.78 10.96 -8.99
N PRO A 168 -3.60 9.63 -9.08
CA PRO A 168 -2.29 8.98 -8.90
C PRO A 168 -1.23 9.42 -9.91
N LYS A 169 -1.63 9.78 -11.13
CA LYS A 169 -0.73 10.29 -12.14
C LYS A 169 -0.16 11.66 -11.76
N GLU A 170 -1.01 12.60 -11.41
CA GLU A 170 -0.61 13.96 -11.01
C GLU A 170 0.24 13.93 -9.73
N LEU A 171 -0.10 13.05 -8.79
CA LEU A 171 0.71 12.78 -7.62
C LEU A 171 2.11 12.26 -7.98
N LYS A 172 2.18 11.33 -8.94
CA LYS A 172 3.44 10.76 -9.41
C LYS A 172 4.31 11.82 -10.07
N ASP A 173 3.75 12.62 -10.98
CA ASP A 173 4.46 13.70 -11.65
C ASP A 173 4.99 14.73 -10.63
N THR A 174 4.19 15.04 -9.61
CA THR A 174 4.60 15.92 -8.49
C THR A 174 5.74 15.31 -7.67
N ALA A 175 5.68 14.02 -7.37
CA ALA A 175 6.72 13.31 -6.63
C ALA A 175 8.04 13.25 -7.41
N GLU A 176 7.99 12.94 -8.71
CA GLU A 176 9.16 12.92 -9.59
C GLU A 176 9.83 14.29 -9.67
N LEU A 177 9.05 15.37 -9.83
CA LEU A 177 9.59 16.73 -9.81
C LEU A 177 10.26 17.07 -8.48
N ARG A 178 9.63 16.75 -7.35
CA ARG A 178 10.22 17.02 -6.03
C ARG A 178 11.50 16.23 -5.79
N LEU A 179 11.55 14.96 -6.17
CA LEU A 179 12.75 14.14 -6.08
C LEU A 179 13.87 14.70 -6.95
N PHE A 180 13.57 15.10 -8.19
CA PHE A 180 14.53 15.75 -9.08
C PHE A 180 15.09 17.05 -8.49
N LEU A 181 14.26 17.87 -7.86
CA LEU A 181 14.71 19.12 -7.24
C LEU A 181 15.57 18.88 -5.99
N LEU A 182 15.40 17.75 -5.30
CA LEU A 182 16.21 17.35 -4.13
C LEU A 182 17.57 16.76 -4.53
N ASP A 183 17.64 16.10 -5.68
CA ASP A 183 18.84 15.45 -6.19
C ASP A 183 18.94 15.66 -7.72
N GLN A 184 19.48 16.81 -8.10
CA GLN A 184 19.67 17.18 -9.52
C GLN A 184 20.88 16.46 -10.15
N ASP A 185 21.82 16.00 -9.33
CA ASP A 185 23.00 15.24 -9.78
C ASP A 185 22.62 13.79 -10.11
N GLY A 186 21.61 13.24 -9.43
CA GLY A 186 21.12 11.88 -9.61
C GLY A 186 22.08 10.83 -9.04
N PRO A 187 21.73 9.53 -9.09
CA PRO A 187 22.59 8.48 -8.59
C PRO A 187 23.92 8.43 -9.35
N GLU A 188 25.02 8.13 -8.64
CA GLU A 188 26.33 7.94 -9.25
C GLU A 188 26.23 6.92 -10.41
N PRO A 189 26.86 7.18 -11.57
CA PRO A 189 26.70 6.32 -12.74
C PRO A 189 27.08 4.85 -12.45
N ASP A 190 26.09 3.96 -12.44
CA ASP A 190 26.31 2.52 -12.35
C ASP A 190 26.77 1.97 -13.71
N ASP A 191 28.03 1.56 -13.79
CA ASP A 191 28.59 0.94 -14.99
C ASP A 191 27.89 -0.38 -15.37
N THR A 192 27.26 -1.05 -14.39
CA THR A 192 26.45 -2.26 -14.58
C THR A 192 25.14 -1.95 -15.31
N GLU A 193 24.51 -0.80 -15.04
CA GLU A 193 23.33 -0.32 -15.76
C GLU A 193 23.68 0.17 -17.17
N ARG A 194 24.87 0.79 -17.33
CA ARG A 194 25.43 1.21 -18.62
C ARG A 194 25.72 0.03 -19.56
N ALA A 195 26.04 -1.15 -19.02
CA ALA A 195 26.22 -2.37 -19.81
C ALA A 195 24.88 -2.92 -20.36
N ARG A 196 23.78 -2.77 -19.60
CA ARG A 196 22.46 -3.31 -19.96
C ARG A 196 21.78 -2.56 -21.12
N LYS A 197 22.08 -1.26 -21.28
CA LYS A 197 21.50 -0.39 -22.33
C LYS A 197 22.30 -0.40 -23.66
N ARG A 198 23.43 -1.12 -23.73
CA ARG A 198 24.23 -1.27 -24.96
C ARG A 198 23.83 -2.54 -25.71
N GLY A 199 22.74 -2.46 -26.48
CA GLY A 199 22.41 -3.43 -27.51
C GLY A 199 22.41 -2.76 -28.87
N LEU A 200 23.40 -3.06 -29.73
CA LEU A 200 23.35 -2.68 -31.14
C LEU A 200 22.34 -3.62 -31.83
N SER A 201 21.21 -3.07 -32.29
CA SER A 201 20.31 -3.79 -33.20
C SER A 201 20.84 -3.64 -34.62
N THR A 202 21.45 -4.69 -35.16
CA THR A 202 21.74 -4.79 -36.60
C THR A 202 20.49 -5.32 -37.29
N GLY A 203 19.69 -4.45 -37.89
CA GLY A 203 18.61 -4.86 -38.78
C GLY A 203 19.16 -5.55 -40.03
N SER A 204 18.63 -6.72 -40.37
CA SER A 204 18.97 -7.42 -41.62
C SER A 204 18.40 -6.66 -42.82
N ARG A 205 19.27 -6.19 -43.71
CA ARG A 205 18.88 -5.64 -45.00
C ARG A 205 18.71 -6.81 -45.98
N ALA A 206 17.48 -7.16 -46.31
CA ALA A 206 17.20 -8.09 -47.39
C ALA A 206 17.60 -7.45 -48.73
N VAL A 207 18.55 -8.07 -49.43
CA VAL A 207 18.92 -7.72 -50.80
C VAL A 207 17.89 -8.36 -51.73
N MET A 208 17.11 -7.52 -52.41
CA MET A 208 16.19 -7.94 -53.47
C MET A 208 17.00 -8.22 -54.73
N ARG A 209 16.87 -9.44 -55.28
CA ARG A 209 17.28 -9.79 -56.65
C ARG A 209 16.11 -9.59 -57.59
#